data_AF-A0A534JAM2-F1
#
_entry.id   AF-A0A534JAM2-F1
#
_cell.length_a   1.000
_cell.length_b   1.000
_cell.length_c   1.000
_cell.angle_alpha   90.00
_cell.angle_beta   90.00
_cell.angle_gamma   90.00
#
_symmetry.space_group_name_H-M   'P 1'
#
loop_
_entity.id
_entity.type
_entity.pdbx_description
1 polymer ?
#
loop_
_entity_poly.entity_id
_entity_poly.type
_entity_poly.pdbx_seq_one_letter_code
_entity_poly.pdbx_strand_id
1 'polypeptide(L)'
;MVTAAQKALITRKARNAKLTVGEFVRQAAEAYEPGEEDAGLVALIERVKRSTAEASAALDAVLKRCAESDRRIEKMQAAHRSKSKP
;
A
#
# COMPACT_ATOMS: atom_id res chain seq x y z
N MET A 1 23.91 12.52 -27.97
CA MET A 1 23.43 13.90 -28.21
C MET A 1 22.07 14.07 -27.56
N VAL A 2 21.81 15.24 -26.94
CA VAL A 2 20.49 15.60 -26.39
C VAL A 2 19.68 16.29 -27.48
N THR A 3 18.45 15.84 -27.72
CA THR A 3 17.55 16.43 -28.73
C THR A 3 17.05 17.81 -28.31
N ALA A 4 16.56 18.61 -29.26
CA ALA A 4 15.97 19.92 -28.96
C ALA A 4 14.81 19.84 -27.95
N ALA A 5 13.96 18.82 -28.09
CA ALA A 5 12.84 18.57 -27.18
C ALA A 5 13.33 18.24 -25.76
N GLN A 6 14.36 17.40 -25.63
CA GLN A 6 14.97 17.08 -24.33
C GLN A 6 15.62 18.31 -23.70
N LYS A 7 16.29 19.16 -24.50
CA LYS A 7 16.87 20.41 -24.00
C LYS A 7 15.79 21.34 -23.45
N ALA A 8 14.67 21.51 -24.17
CA ALA A 8 13.54 22.31 -23.71
C ALA A 8 12.93 21.76 -22.40
N LEU A 9 12.81 20.44 -22.28
CA LEU A 9 12.33 19.78 -21.07
C LEU A 9 13.27 20.04 -19.87
N ILE A 10 14.58 19.88 -20.05
CA ILE A 10 15.57 20.12 -19.00
C ILE A 10 15.54 21.59 -18.55
N THR A 11 15.48 22.53 -19.50
CA THR A 11 15.37 23.95 -19.18
C THR A 11 14.10 24.27 -18.39
N ARG A 12 12.97 23.66 -18.74
CA ARG A 12 11.71 23.84 -17.99
C ARG A 12 11.83 23.29 -16.57
N LYS A 13 12.40 22.10 -16.39
CA LYS A 13 12.60 21.49 -15.07
C LYS A 13 13.54 22.33 -14.19
N ALA A 14 14.67 22.79 -14.74
CA ALA A 14 15.61 23.66 -14.04
C ALA A 14 14.94 24.96 -13.57
N ARG A 15 14.14 25.61 -14.44
CA ARG A 15 13.36 26.80 -14.09
C ARG A 15 12.39 26.54 -12.93
N ASN A 16 11.64 25.44 -12.98
CA ASN A 16 10.69 25.08 -11.92
C ASN A 16 11.39 24.81 -10.58
N ALA A 17 12.60 24.24 -10.62
CA ALA A 17 13.45 24.01 -9.45
C ALA A 17 14.20 25.28 -8.98
N LYS A 18 14.07 26.42 -9.69
CA LYS A 18 14.82 27.66 -9.45
C LYS A 18 16.34 27.48 -9.52
N LEU A 19 16.80 26.60 -10.41
CA LEU A 19 18.20 26.30 -10.66
C LEU A 19 18.61 26.71 -12.08
N THR A 20 19.90 26.95 -12.30
CA THR A 20 20.43 26.99 -13.66
C THR A 20 20.38 25.60 -14.29
N VAL A 21 20.41 25.53 -15.62
CA VAL A 21 20.45 24.25 -16.34
C VAL A 21 21.66 23.41 -15.94
N GLY A 22 22.82 24.06 -15.75
CA GLY A 22 24.05 23.38 -15.34
C GLY A 22 23.99 22.83 -13.92
N GLU A 23 23.45 23.60 -12.96
CA GLU A 23 23.22 23.11 -11.59
C GLU A 23 22.22 21.97 -11.54
N PHE A 24 21.10 22.11 -12.27
CA PHE A 24 20.08 21.08 -12.34
C PHE A 24 20.62 19.76 -12.90
N VAL A 25 21.41 19.80 -13.98
CA VAL A 25 22.01 18.60 -14.57
C VAL A 25 23.09 18.01 -13.66
N ARG A 26 23.91 18.85 -13.02
CA ARG A 26 24.94 18.39 -12.08
C ARG A 26 24.32 17.67 -10.89
N GLN A 27 23.30 18.27 -10.27
CA GLN A 27 22.57 17.66 -9.17
C GLN A 27 21.87 16.37 -9.61
N ALA A 28 21.26 16.35 -10.79
CA ALA A 28 20.64 15.14 -11.33
C ALA A 28 21.65 14.02 -11.59
N ALA A 29 22.87 14.35 -12.00
CA ALA A 29 23.94 13.38 -12.21
C ALA A 29 24.54 12.89 -10.89
N GLU A 30 24.70 13.77 -9.89
CA GLU A 30 25.16 13.41 -8.54
C GLU A 30 24.14 12.55 -7.80
N ALA A 31 22.84 12.78 -8.02
CA ALA A 31 21.76 11.98 -7.43
C ALA A 31 21.47 10.68 -8.22
N TYR A 32 22.11 10.46 -9.37
CA TYR A 32 21.89 9.27 -10.15
C TYR A 32 22.68 8.10 -9.55
N GLU A 33 21.98 7.22 -8.83
CA GLU A 33 22.53 5.97 -8.30
C GLU A 33 22.02 4.78 -9.14
N PRO A 34 22.79 4.32 -10.14
CA PRO A 34 22.40 3.18 -10.95
C PRO A 34 22.39 1.90 -10.10
N GLY A 35 21.18 1.35 -9.88
CA GLY A 35 20.99 0.02 -9.27
C GLY A 35 20.26 0.00 -7.92
N GLU A 36 20.04 1.14 -7.26
CA GLU A 36 19.35 1.18 -5.96
C GLU A 36 17.87 1.60 -6.02
N GLU A 37 17.42 2.24 -7.10
CA GLU A 37 16.11 2.90 -7.17
C GLU A 37 14.88 1.99 -7.01
N ASP A 38 15.04 0.66 -7.05
CA ASP A 38 13.89 -0.26 -7.00
C ASP A 38 13.89 -1.24 -5.81
N ALA A 39 15.03 -1.50 -5.16
CA ALA A 39 15.09 -2.52 -4.11
C ALA A 39 14.25 -2.14 -2.87
N GLY A 40 14.34 -0.89 -2.43
CA GLY A 40 13.58 -0.37 -1.29
C GLY A 40 12.08 -0.28 -1.59
N LEU A 41 11.71 0.12 -2.82
CA LEU A 41 10.32 0.22 -3.25
C LEU A 41 9.68 -1.17 -3.38
N VAL A 42 10.39 -2.12 -4.00
CA VAL A 42 9.97 -3.53 -4.09
C VAL A 42 9.80 -4.14 -2.70
N ALA A 43 10.75 -3.92 -1.78
CA ALA A 43 10.64 -4.41 -0.41
C ALA A 43 9.42 -3.82 0.33
N LEU A 44 9.13 -2.53 0.12
CA LEU A 44 7.94 -1.89 0.67
C LEU A 44 6.65 -2.49 0.09
N ILE A 45 6.58 -2.70 -1.23
CA ILE A 45 5.43 -3.34 -1.90
C ILE A 45 5.18 -4.73 -1.32
N GLU A 46 6.22 -5.54 -1.15
CA GLU A 46 6.09 -6.89 -0.58
C GLU A 46 5.67 -6.86 0.89
N ARG A 47 6.16 -5.89 1.67
CA ARG A 47 5.69 -5.69 3.05
C ARG A 47 4.20 -5.33 3.09
N VAL A 48 3.76 -4.41 2.23
CA VAL A 48 2.35 -4.01 2.14
C VAL A 48 1.48 -5.20 1.78
N LYS A 49 1.81 -5.93 0.71
CA LYS A 49 1.07 -7.14 0.28
C LYS A 49 0.89 -8.15 1.41
N ARG A 50 1.98 -8.49 2.11
CA ARG A 50 1.95 -9.41 3.25
C ARG A 50 1.06 -8.89 4.37
N SER A 51 1.24 -7.64 4.79
CA SER A 51 0.44 -7.06 5.87
C SER A 51 -1.07 -7.01 5.54
N THR A 52 -1.42 -6.74 4.29
CA THR A 52 -2.81 -6.74 3.82
C THR A 52 -3.40 -8.15 3.80
N ALA A 53 -2.62 -9.15 3.39
CA ALA A 53 -3.05 -10.56 3.41
C ALA A 53 -3.29 -11.05 4.85
N GLU A 54 -2.36 -10.74 5.76
CA GLU A 54 -2.48 -11.10 7.19
C GLU A 54 -3.71 -10.43 7.83
N ALA A 55 -3.92 -9.14 7.57
CA ALA A 55 -5.09 -8.41 8.08
C ALA A 55 -6.41 -8.98 7.53
N SER A 56 -6.46 -9.32 6.24
CA SER A 56 -7.65 -9.91 5.63
C SER A 56 -7.97 -11.27 6.25
N ALA A 57 -6.96 -12.13 6.42
CA ALA A 57 -7.13 -13.44 7.06
C ALA A 57 -7.58 -13.33 8.53
N ALA A 58 -7.07 -12.33 9.27
CA ALA A 58 -7.51 -12.06 10.63
C ALA A 58 -8.97 -11.62 10.70
N LEU A 59 -9.41 -10.74 9.79
CA LEU A 59 -10.80 -10.30 9.69
C LEU A 59 -11.73 -11.48 9.37
N ASP A 60 -11.37 -12.33 8.41
CA ASP A 60 -12.14 -13.52 8.06
C ASP A 60 -12.28 -14.48 9.26
N ALA A 61 -11.19 -14.67 10.01
CA ALA A 61 -11.22 -15.51 11.21
C ALA A 61 -12.14 -14.94 12.29
N VAL A 62 -12.15 -13.63 12.49
CA VAL A 62 -13.04 -12.95 13.46
C VAL A 62 -14.49 -13.07 13.02
N LEU A 63 -14.80 -12.78 11.75
CA LEU A 63 -16.16 -12.90 11.22
C LEU A 63 -16.70 -14.32 11.33
N LYS A 64 -15.86 -15.33 11.06
CA LYS A 64 -16.23 -16.73 11.25
C LYS A 64 -16.58 -17.05 12.71
N ARG A 65 -15.76 -16.57 13.66
CA ARG A 65 -16.03 -16.74 15.10
C ARG A 65 -17.31 -16.05 15.55
N CYS A 66 -17.60 -14.85 15.04
CA CYS A 66 -18.86 -14.17 15.31
C CYS A 66 -20.06 -15.00 14.83
N ALA A 67 -20.02 -15.48 13.58
CA ALA A 67 -21.09 -16.31 13.02
C ALA A 67 -21.29 -17.63 13.80
N GLU A 68 -20.21 -18.27 14.25
CA GLU A 68 -20.30 -19.45 15.12
C GLU A 68 -20.90 -19.12 16.49
N SER A 69 -20.57 -17.94 17.03
CA SER A 69 -21.15 -17.45 18.29
C SER A 69 -22.64 -17.19 18.16
N ASP A 70 -23.06 -16.49 17.10
CA ASP A 70 -24.46 -16.16 16.83
C ASP A 70 -25.30 -17.45 16.72
N ARG A 71 -24.81 -18.45 15.98
CA ARG A 71 -25.46 -19.77 15.89
C ARG A 71 -25.62 -20.46 17.24
N ARG A 72 -24.64 -20.34 18.15
CA ARG A 72 -24.75 -20.91 19.51
C ARG A 72 -25.79 -20.17 20.34
N ILE A 73 -25.78 -18.84 20.28
CA ILE A 73 -26.74 -17.98 20.98
C ILE A 73 -28.17 -18.30 20.51
N GLU A 74 -28.39 -18.39 19.20
CA GLU A 74 -29.69 -18.76 18.62
C GLU A 74 -30.19 -20.11 19.13
N LYS A 75 -29.32 -21.15 19.14
CA LYS A 75 -29.66 -22.47 19.68
C LYS A 75 -30.04 -22.40 21.17
N MET A 76 -29.27 -21.66 21.97
CA MET A 76 -29.56 -21.48 23.39
C MET A 76 -30.91 -20.77 23.60
N GLN A 77 -31.18 -19.70 22.83
CA GLN A 77 -32.44 -18.97 22.91
C GLN A 77 -33.64 -19.83 22.46
N ALA A 78 -33.49 -20.61 21.40
CA ALA A 78 -34.53 -21.53 20.93
C ALA A 78 -34.85 -22.61 21.98
N ALA A 79 -33.81 -23.20 22.59
CA ALA A 79 -33.98 -24.17 23.69
C ALA A 79 -34.68 -23.53 24.89
N HIS A 80 -34.30 -22.31 25.29
CA HIS A 80 -34.96 -21.59 26.38
C HIS A 80 -36.43 -21.30 26.06
N ARG A 81 -36.75 -20.82 24.85
CA ARG A 81 -38.12 -20.59 24.40
C ARG A 81 -38.97 -21.86 24.42
N SER A 82 -38.41 -23.01 24.03
CA SER A 82 -39.13 -24.30 24.06
C SER A 82 -39.45 -24.78 25.49
N LYS A 83 -38.61 -24.47 26.47
CA LYS A 83 -38.80 -24.83 27.89
C LYS A 83 -39.75 -23.89 28.63
N SER A 84 -39.98 -22.68 28.12
CA SER A 84 -40.86 -21.67 28.72
C SER A 84 -42.30 -21.72 28.17
N LYS A 85 -42.58 -22.59 27.19
CA LYS A 85 -43.93 -22.80 26.65
C LYS A 85 -44.66 -23.82 27.57
N PRO A 86 -45.82 -23.47 28.16
CA PRO A 86 -46.55 -24.33 29.09
C PRO A 86 -47.09 -25.60 28.44
#